data_AF-A0A1G0E3Q9-F1
#
_entry.id   AF-A0A1G0E3Q9-F1
#
_cell.length_a   1.000
_cell.length_b   1.000
_cell.length_c   1.000
_cell.angle_alpha   90.00
_cell.angle_beta   90.00
_cell.angle_gamma   90.00
#
_symmetry.space_group_name_H-M   'P 1'
#
loop_
_entity.id
_entity.type
_entity.pdbx_description
1 polymer ?
#
loop_
_entity_poly.entity_id
_entity_poly.type
_entity_poly.pdbx_seq_one_letter_code
_entity_poly.pdbx_strand_id
1 'polypeptide(L)'
;MRNRTRSPASLWAWLITLFVALVLGGCSTIKLVGDYDEQIDKGVTQLQKDVETFLVKLEATAQKPADKVENYDKNTKFYEDSKVALSGLRVRADAMERNSITVRMLDRLSKNIGRLEEMHQEGLVKAEIENSIRGALNSQFTAILTFELAKKRGEKIDDSRAQSPSTPKSTVEGDKK
;
A
#
# COMPACT_ATOMS: atom_id res chain seq x y z
N MET A 1 -29.50 -25.62 -60.80
CA MET A 1 -29.00 -24.67 -59.79
C MET A 1 -29.75 -24.90 -58.48
N ARG A 2 -29.13 -25.47 -57.44
CA ARG A 2 -29.76 -25.68 -56.12
C ARG A 2 -29.22 -24.64 -55.13
N ASN A 3 -30.06 -23.66 -54.79
CA ASN A 3 -29.79 -22.71 -53.72
C ASN A 3 -29.81 -23.44 -52.37
N ARG A 4 -28.66 -23.59 -51.72
CA ARG A 4 -28.58 -23.98 -50.30
C ARG A 4 -29.02 -22.79 -49.46
N THR A 5 -30.26 -22.78 -49.00
CA THR A 5 -30.70 -21.92 -47.91
C THR A 5 -29.97 -22.35 -46.64
N ARG A 6 -29.02 -21.53 -46.16
CA ARG A 6 -28.36 -21.75 -44.87
C ARG A 6 -29.42 -21.69 -43.77
N SER A 7 -29.59 -22.78 -43.03
CA SER A 7 -30.49 -22.84 -41.88
C SER A 7 -30.10 -21.79 -40.83
N PRO A 8 -31.06 -21.04 -40.25
CA PRO A 8 -30.79 -20.05 -39.20
C PRO A 8 -30.13 -20.67 -37.97
N ALA A 9 -30.30 -21.97 -37.73
CA ALA A 9 -29.65 -22.68 -36.62
C ALA A 9 -28.12 -22.65 -36.69
N SER A 10 -27.54 -22.58 -37.90
CA SER A 10 -26.09 -22.45 -38.06
C SER A 10 -25.57 -21.08 -37.61
N LEU A 11 -26.31 -20.00 -37.90
CA LEU A 11 -25.93 -18.63 -37.49
C LEU A 11 -25.96 -18.46 -35.97
N TRP A 12 -26.94 -19.07 -35.29
CA TRP A 12 -27.02 -19.06 -33.83
C TRP A 12 -25.89 -19.87 -33.18
N ALA A 13 -25.53 -21.03 -33.75
CA ALA A 13 -24.38 -21.80 -33.28
C ALA A 13 -23.08 -21.00 -33.40
N TRP A 14 -22.86 -20.31 -34.53
CA TRP A 14 -21.68 -19.44 -34.70
C TRP A 14 -21.66 -18.26 -33.73
N LEU A 15 -22.81 -17.63 -33.46
CA LEU A 15 -22.94 -16.56 -32.46
C LEU A 15 -22.65 -17.06 -31.04
N ILE A 16 -23.14 -18.24 -30.68
CA ILE A 16 -22.86 -18.86 -29.37
C ILE A 16 -21.36 -19.21 -29.26
N THR A 17 -20.76 -19.80 -30.29
CA THR A 17 -19.32 -20.10 -30.30
C THR A 17 -18.47 -18.83 -30.19
N LEU A 18 -18.85 -17.75 -30.89
CA LEU A 18 -18.17 -16.46 -30.80
C LEU A 18 -18.32 -15.83 -29.40
N PHE A 19 -19.51 -15.89 -28.81
CA PHE A 19 -19.77 -15.37 -27.47
C PHE A 19 -18.97 -16.14 -26.40
N VAL A 20 -18.92 -17.47 -26.50
CA VAL A 20 -18.10 -18.33 -25.62
C VAL A 20 -16.61 -18.02 -25.77
N ALA A 21 -16.11 -17.81 -27.00
CA ALA A 21 -14.73 -17.40 -27.22
C ALA A 21 -14.42 -16.02 -26.61
N LEU A 22 -15.37 -15.08 -26.65
CA LEU A 22 -15.22 -13.74 -26.06
C LEU A 22 -15.18 -13.77 -24.53
N VAL A 23 -16.03 -14.59 -23.90
CA VAL A 23 -16.05 -14.76 -22.44
C VAL A 23 -14.78 -15.46 -21.93
N LEU A 24 -14.26 -16.43 -22.68
CA LEU A 24 -13.03 -17.14 -22.32
C LEU A 24 -11.75 -16.30 -22.54
N GLY A 25 -11.79 -15.31 -23.43
CA GLY A 25 -10.68 -14.37 -23.64
C GLY A 25 -10.61 -13.21 -22.63
N GLY A 26 -11.61 -13.07 -21.75
CA GLY A 26 -11.76 -11.94 -20.83
C GLY A 26 -11.03 -12.06 -19.48
N CYS A 27 -10.25 -13.12 -19.23
CA CYS A 27 -9.47 -13.29 -18.00
C CYS A 27 -8.19 -12.44 -17.99
N SER A 28 -8.29 -11.15 -18.31
CA SER A 28 -7.23 -10.19 -18.05
C SER A 28 -7.23 -9.83 -16.56
N THR A 29 -6.09 -10.00 -15.89
CA THR A 29 -5.89 -9.62 -14.48
C THR A 29 -6.12 -8.12 -14.32
N ILE A 30 -7.32 -7.74 -13.87
CA ILE A 30 -7.61 -6.35 -13.52
C ILE A 30 -6.83 -6.02 -12.24
N LYS A 31 -5.66 -5.39 -12.37
CA LYS A 31 -5.06 -4.66 -11.25
C LYS A 31 -6.07 -3.61 -10.83
N LEU A 32 -6.32 -3.39 -9.54
CA LEU A 32 -7.23 -2.34 -9.03
C LEU A 32 -6.50 -1.24 -8.26
N VAL A 33 -5.25 -1.52 -7.91
CA VAL A 33 -4.36 -0.65 -7.13
C VAL A 33 -3.03 -0.54 -7.89
N GLY A 34 -2.29 0.52 -7.61
CA GLY A 34 -0.95 0.72 -8.18
C GLY A 34 0.03 -0.38 -7.77
N ASP A 35 1.14 -0.42 -8.48
CA ASP A 35 2.26 -1.33 -8.19
C ASP A 35 2.97 -0.93 -6.89
N TYR A 36 3.69 -1.87 -6.28
CA TYR A 36 4.49 -1.63 -5.10
C TYR A 36 5.66 -0.70 -5.43
N ASP A 37 5.97 0.19 -4.49
CA ASP A 37 7.14 1.07 -4.60
C ASP A 37 7.99 0.95 -3.34
N GLU A 38 9.24 0.49 -3.53
CA GLU A 38 10.17 0.26 -2.42
C GLU A 38 10.58 1.56 -1.72
N GLN A 39 10.59 2.71 -2.41
CA GLN A 39 10.94 3.98 -1.77
C GLN A 39 9.78 4.50 -0.90
N ILE A 40 8.53 4.24 -1.28
CA ILE A 40 7.37 4.51 -0.41
C ILE A 40 7.46 3.64 0.85
N ASP A 41 7.67 2.33 0.71
CA ASP A 41 7.79 1.41 1.85
C ASP A 41 8.92 1.81 2.81
N LYS A 42 10.12 2.04 2.26
CA LYS A 42 11.28 2.49 3.04
C LYS A 42 11.07 3.86 3.68
N GLY A 43 10.50 4.81 2.95
CA GLY A 43 10.29 6.16 3.43
C GLY A 43 9.22 6.24 4.52
N VAL A 44 8.13 5.49 4.40
CA VAL A 44 7.12 5.36 5.47
C VAL A 44 7.73 4.67 6.69
N THR A 45 8.53 3.62 6.48
CA THR A 45 9.25 2.93 7.57
C THR A 45 10.23 3.87 8.29
N GLN A 46 10.96 4.69 7.55
CA GLN A 46 11.90 5.65 8.14
C GLN A 46 11.14 6.72 8.93
N LEU A 47 10.09 7.30 8.35
CA LEU A 47 9.26 8.30 9.03
C LEU A 47 8.63 7.73 10.32
N GLN A 48 8.20 6.47 10.33
CA GLN A 48 7.69 5.82 11.55
C GLN A 48 8.77 5.78 12.64
N LYS A 49 10.01 5.41 12.30
CA LYS A 49 11.13 5.41 13.25
C LYS A 49 11.45 6.80 13.76
N ASP A 50 11.40 7.80 12.89
CA ASP A 50 11.67 9.19 13.26
C ASP A 50 10.61 9.72 14.22
N VAL A 51 9.33 9.42 13.97
CA VAL A 51 8.22 9.73 14.87
C VAL A 51 8.39 9.04 16.22
N GLU A 52 8.65 7.73 16.26
CA GLU A 52 8.82 7.02 17.53
C GLU A 52 10.05 7.56 18.30
N THR A 53 11.15 7.83 17.60
CA THR A 53 12.35 8.45 18.19
C THR A 53 12.01 9.80 18.79
N PHE A 54 11.21 10.62 18.10
CA PHE A 54 10.76 11.90 18.60
C PHE A 54 9.90 11.76 19.85
N LEU A 55 8.87 10.89 19.84
CA LEU A 55 7.98 10.70 20.98
C LEU A 55 8.74 10.20 22.22
N VAL A 56 9.64 9.23 22.07
CA VAL A 56 10.47 8.72 23.17
C VAL A 56 11.35 9.83 23.76
N LYS A 57 12.00 10.64 22.90
CA LYS A 57 12.81 11.77 23.37
C LYS A 57 11.96 12.82 24.07
N LEU A 58 10.81 13.16 23.51
CA LEU A 58 9.91 14.16 24.07
C LEU A 58 9.40 13.73 25.46
N GLU A 59 8.98 12.48 25.62
CA GLU A 59 8.58 11.93 26.92
C GLU A 59 9.70 11.96 27.97
N ALA A 60 10.95 11.75 27.55
CA ALA A 60 12.10 11.81 28.45
C ALA A 60 12.36 13.22 29.01
N THR A 61 11.80 14.25 28.38
CA THR A 61 11.89 15.65 28.87
C THR A 61 10.83 16.00 29.91
N ALA A 62 9.88 15.10 30.20
CA ALA A 62 8.76 15.38 31.09
C ALA A 62 9.24 15.74 32.51
N GLN A 63 8.79 16.90 33.02
CA GLN A 63 9.18 17.42 34.33
C GLN A 63 8.00 17.47 35.31
N LYS A 64 8.26 17.06 36.55
CA LYS A 64 7.29 17.11 37.67
C LYS A 64 7.06 18.56 38.15
N PRO A 65 5.87 18.87 38.71
CA PRO A 65 4.76 17.96 39.05
C PRO A 65 3.72 17.77 37.95
N ALA A 66 3.77 18.55 36.86
CA ALA A 66 2.74 18.56 35.83
C ALA A 66 2.97 17.53 34.70
N ASP A 67 4.12 16.84 34.70
CA ASP A 67 4.56 15.90 33.65
C ASP A 67 4.45 16.50 32.22
N LYS A 68 4.62 17.82 32.14
CA LYS A 68 4.70 18.56 30.87
C LYS A 68 6.01 18.23 30.19
N VAL A 69 5.93 17.93 28.90
CA VAL A 69 7.12 17.75 28.05
C VAL A 69 7.71 19.10 27.66
N GLU A 70 8.91 19.08 27.11
CA GLU A 70 9.59 20.26 26.58
C GLU A 70 8.72 20.99 25.54
N ASN A 71 8.84 22.31 25.44
CA ASN A 71 8.01 23.13 24.56
C ASN A 71 8.30 22.85 23.06
N TYR A 72 7.25 23.01 22.23
CA TYR A 72 7.29 23.06 20.78
C TYR A 72 8.48 23.83 20.18
N ASP A 73 8.84 25.00 20.72
CA ASP A 73 9.88 25.87 20.13
C ASP A 73 11.24 25.18 19.98
N LYS A 74 11.53 24.18 20.82
CA LYS A 74 12.78 23.39 20.75
C LYS A 74 12.68 22.16 19.84
N ASN A 75 11.50 21.89 19.33
CA ASN A 75 11.13 20.67 18.62
C ASN A 75 10.62 20.94 17.19
N THR A 76 10.62 22.19 16.74
CA THR A 76 10.14 22.63 15.42
C THR A 76 10.74 21.85 14.26
N LYS A 77 12.05 21.58 14.33
CA LYS A 77 12.79 20.84 13.30
C LYS A 77 12.17 19.48 12.98
N PHE A 78 11.69 18.75 13.99
CA PHE A 78 11.06 17.45 13.76
C PHE A 78 9.81 17.58 12.87
N TYR A 79 8.98 18.59 13.13
CA TYR A 79 7.76 18.81 12.37
C TYR A 79 8.05 19.26 10.95
N GLU A 80 9.04 20.14 10.75
CA GLU A 80 9.50 20.56 9.44
C GLU A 80 10.03 19.38 8.62
N ASP A 81 10.93 18.60 9.19
CA ASP A 81 11.51 17.42 8.53
C ASP A 81 10.41 16.38 8.20
N SER A 82 9.45 16.17 9.10
CA SER A 82 8.31 15.25 8.89
C SER A 82 7.41 15.72 7.74
N LYS A 83 7.11 17.03 7.66
CA LYS A 83 6.34 17.62 6.56
C LYS A 83 7.04 17.45 5.22
N VAL A 84 8.35 17.68 5.18
CA VAL A 84 9.17 17.48 3.97
C VAL A 84 9.15 16.01 3.53
N ALA A 85 9.37 15.08 4.46
CA ALA A 85 9.33 13.64 4.17
C ALA A 85 7.96 13.21 3.61
N LEU A 86 6.87 13.63 4.25
CA LEU A 86 5.50 13.34 3.81
C LEU A 86 5.20 13.94 2.43
N SER A 87 5.61 15.18 2.18
CA SER A 87 5.44 15.83 0.88
C SER A 87 6.15 15.04 -0.22
N GLY A 88 7.40 14.62 0.02
CA GLY A 88 8.17 13.81 -0.93
C GLY A 88 7.50 12.46 -1.23
N LEU A 89 7.06 11.75 -0.18
CA LEU A 89 6.34 10.48 -0.32
C LEU A 89 5.02 10.66 -1.09
N ARG A 90 4.29 11.75 -0.81
CA ARG A 90 3.02 12.06 -1.46
C ARG A 90 3.22 12.32 -2.96
N VAL A 91 4.18 13.16 -3.34
CA VAL A 91 4.49 13.44 -4.76
C VAL A 91 4.86 12.17 -5.50
N ARG A 92 5.68 11.31 -4.89
CA ARG A 92 6.03 10.01 -5.48
C ARG A 92 4.80 9.12 -5.65
N ALA A 93 3.97 9.01 -4.61
CA ALA A 93 2.76 8.22 -4.66
C ALA A 93 1.78 8.72 -5.74
N ASP A 94 1.64 10.03 -5.89
CA ASP A 94 0.73 10.66 -6.86
C ASP A 94 1.19 10.49 -8.31
N ALA A 95 2.51 10.44 -8.53
CA ALA A 95 3.08 10.16 -9.84
C ALA A 95 2.86 8.71 -10.32
N MET A 96 2.43 7.81 -9.43
CA MET A 96 2.18 6.41 -9.76
C MET A 96 0.75 6.18 -10.23
N GLU A 97 0.60 5.40 -11.29
CA GLU A 97 -0.71 4.99 -11.79
C GLU A 97 -1.50 4.23 -10.71
N ARG A 98 -2.76 4.63 -10.51
CA ARG A 98 -3.74 3.96 -9.63
C ARG A 98 -3.32 3.85 -8.16
N ASN A 99 -2.49 4.78 -7.69
CA ASN A 99 -2.00 4.81 -6.32
C ASN A 99 -2.72 5.82 -5.40
N SER A 100 -3.91 6.27 -5.79
CA SER A 100 -4.70 7.27 -5.04
C SER A 100 -5.04 6.86 -3.60
N ILE A 101 -5.07 5.55 -3.30
CA ILE A 101 -5.26 5.04 -1.94
C ILE A 101 -4.06 5.42 -1.07
N THR A 102 -2.83 5.16 -1.52
CA THR A 102 -1.60 5.53 -0.80
C THR A 102 -1.51 7.04 -0.63
N VAL A 103 -1.84 7.84 -1.65
CA VAL A 103 -1.91 9.31 -1.54
C VAL A 103 -2.85 9.73 -0.40
N ARG A 104 -4.08 9.18 -0.34
CA ARG A 104 -5.04 9.51 0.73
C ARG A 104 -4.56 9.07 2.12
N MET A 105 -3.85 7.94 2.21
CA MET A 105 -3.29 7.51 3.49
C MET A 105 -2.17 8.45 3.96
N LEU A 106 -1.29 8.89 3.06
CA LEU A 106 -0.23 9.87 3.34
C LEU A 106 -0.82 11.24 3.72
N ASP A 107 -1.88 11.69 3.03
CA ASP A 107 -2.58 12.93 3.38
C ASP A 107 -3.18 12.87 4.79
N ARG A 108 -3.75 11.73 5.19
CA ARG A 108 -4.28 11.52 6.55
C ARG A 108 -3.18 11.50 7.60
N LEU A 109 -2.08 10.81 7.31
CA LEU A 109 -0.92 10.79 8.20
C LEU A 109 -0.36 12.21 8.38
N SER A 110 -0.25 12.99 7.30
CA SER A 110 0.18 14.39 7.35
C SER A 110 -0.71 15.25 8.24
N LYS A 111 -2.04 15.11 8.12
CA LYS A 111 -2.99 15.80 9.01
C LYS A 111 -2.80 15.41 10.48
N ASN A 112 -2.52 14.15 10.78
CA ASN A 112 -2.34 13.70 12.16
C ASN A 112 -0.99 14.12 12.75
N ILE A 113 0.07 14.22 11.94
CA ILE A 113 1.32 14.87 12.36
C ILE A 113 1.11 16.37 12.60
N GLY A 114 0.34 17.05 11.75
CA GLY A 114 -0.05 18.45 11.98
C GLY A 114 -0.85 18.62 13.28
N ARG A 115 -1.78 17.71 13.59
CA ARG A 115 -2.50 17.72 14.86
C ARG A 115 -1.59 17.50 16.06
N LEU A 116 -0.59 16.61 15.96
CA LEU A 116 0.43 16.44 16.99
C LEU A 116 1.21 17.75 17.22
N GLU A 117 1.51 18.49 16.14
CA GLU A 117 2.17 19.79 16.22
C GLU A 117 1.31 20.82 16.97
N GLU A 118 0.04 20.94 16.59
CA GLU A 118 -0.93 21.83 17.24
C GLU A 118 -1.04 21.51 18.74
N MET A 119 -1.23 20.24 19.10
CA MET A 119 -1.30 19.84 20.51
C MET A 119 0.00 20.16 21.27
N HIS A 120 1.17 20.03 20.62
CA HIS A 120 2.45 20.37 21.23
C HIS A 120 2.59 21.88 21.47
N GLN A 121 2.10 22.72 20.56
CA GLN A 121 2.05 24.17 20.73
C GLN A 121 1.14 24.59 21.89
N GLU A 122 0.05 23.86 22.12
CA GLU A 122 -0.87 24.07 23.25
C GLU A 122 -0.30 23.60 24.59
N GLY A 123 0.70 22.70 24.54
CA GLY A 123 1.41 22.17 25.69
C GLY A 123 0.98 20.74 26.02
N LEU A 124 1.76 19.77 25.55
CA LEU A 124 1.54 18.36 25.81
C LEU A 124 1.97 17.92 27.21
N VAL A 125 1.26 16.93 27.74
CA VAL A 125 1.73 16.12 28.88
C VAL A 125 2.09 14.71 28.44
N LYS A 126 3.03 14.08 29.15
CA LYS A 126 3.50 12.73 28.86
C LYS A 126 2.37 11.72 28.69
N ALA A 127 1.33 11.80 29.53
CA ALA A 127 0.19 10.89 29.49
C ALA A 127 -0.63 10.97 28.18
N GLU A 128 -0.67 12.11 27.50
CA GLU A 128 -1.37 12.24 26.21
C GLU A 128 -0.61 11.51 25.10
N ILE A 129 0.73 11.54 25.19
CA ILE A 129 1.59 10.83 24.25
C ILE A 129 1.37 9.32 24.36
N GLU A 130 1.42 8.80 25.59
CA GLU A 130 1.28 7.37 25.89
C GLU A 130 -0.12 6.84 25.57
N ASN A 131 -1.17 7.56 25.95
CA ASN A 131 -2.54 7.04 25.91
C ASN A 131 -3.29 7.30 24.60
N SER A 132 -2.88 8.30 23.80
CA SER A 132 -3.64 8.71 22.62
C SER A 132 -2.79 8.81 21.36
N ILE A 133 -1.74 9.62 21.41
CA ILE A 133 -0.98 10.02 20.21
C ILE A 133 -0.23 8.84 19.61
N ARG A 134 0.54 8.12 20.43
CA ARG A 134 1.41 7.03 19.95
C ARG A 134 0.58 5.93 19.27
N GLY A 135 -0.51 5.50 19.90
CA GLY A 135 -1.40 4.47 19.36
C GLY A 135 -2.03 4.89 18.02
N ALA A 136 -2.53 6.13 17.93
CA ALA A 136 -3.19 6.64 16.72
C ALA A 136 -2.22 6.76 15.53
N LEU A 137 -0.98 7.20 15.77
CA LEU A 137 0.04 7.29 14.72
C LEU A 137 0.51 5.90 14.27
N ASN A 138 0.82 5.01 15.22
CA ASN A 138 1.27 3.65 14.91
C ASN A 138 0.21 2.84 14.15
N SER A 139 -1.08 3.05 14.46
CA SER A 139 -2.17 2.45 13.68
C SER A 139 -2.15 2.88 12.21
N GLN A 140 -1.90 4.17 11.94
CA GLN A 140 -1.83 4.68 10.56
C GLN A 140 -0.60 4.19 9.80
N PHE A 141 0.58 4.20 10.45
CA PHE A 141 1.79 3.60 9.86
C PHE A 141 1.57 2.13 9.52
N THR A 142 0.96 1.37 10.44
CA THR A 142 0.64 -0.05 10.22
C THR A 142 -0.28 -0.24 9.02
N ALA A 143 -1.31 0.60 8.87
CA ALA A 143 -2.22 0.53 7.74
C ALA A 143 -1.51 0.79 6.40
N ILE A 144 -0.64 1.81 6.34
CA ILE A 144 0.13 2.14 5.12
C ILE A 144 1.08 0.99 4.77
N LEU A 145 1.90 0.54 5.73
CA LEU A 145 2.89 -0.52 5.50
C LEU A 145 2.22 -1.86 5.13
N THR A 146 1.11 -2.19 5.78
CA THR A 146 0.33 -3.39 5.45
C THR A 146 -0.20 -3.32 4.02
N PHE A 147 -0.63 -2.15 3.57
CA PHE A 147 -1.10 -1.93 2.21
C PHE A 147 0.04 -2.07 1.19
N GLU A 148 1.19 -1.44 1.42
CA GLU A 148 2.36 -1.58 0.53
C GLU A 148 2.88 -3.02 0.46
N LEU A 149 2.93 -3.73 1.60
CA LEU A 149 3.29 -5.15 1.61
C LEU A 149 2.25 -6.02 0.88
N ALA A 150 0.97 -5.65 0.90
CA ALA A 150 -0.06 -6.34 0.13
C ALA A 150 0.14 -6.16 -1.38
N LYS A 151 0.49 -4.95 -1.83
CA LYS A 151 0.86 -4.68 -3.24
C LYS A 151 2.04 -5.55 -3.67
N LYS A 152 3.09 -5.61 -2.84
CA LYS A 152 4.28 -6.44 -3.08
C LYS A 152 3.97 -7.93 -3.20
N ARG A 153 3.03 -8.45 -2.39
CA ARG A 153 2.58 -9.85 -2.51
C ARG A 153 1.80 -10.09 -3.80
N GLY A 154 0.98 -9.12 -4.22
CA GLY A 154 0.23 -9.17 -5.46
C GLY A 154 1.12 -9.30 -6.70
N GLU A 155 2.22 -8.55 -6.76
CA GLU A 155 3.20 -8.63 -7.85
C GLU A 155 3.85 -10.02 -7.96
N LYS A 156 4.34 -10.58 -6.84
CA LYS A 156 5.01 -11.90 -6.85
C LYS A 156 4.11 -13.04 -7.32
N ILE A 157 2.80 -12.96 -7.04
CA ILE A 157 1.83 -13.96 -7.53
C ILE A 157 1.66 -13.84 -9.05
N ASP A 158 1.75 -12.64 -9.62
CA ASP A 158 1.70 -12.41 -11.06
C ASP A 158 2.96 -12.95 -11.76
N ASP A 159 4.14 -12.66 -11.22
CA ASP A 159 5.44 -13.14 -11.75
C ASP A 159 5.53 -14.67 -11.78
N SER A 160 5.04 -15.35 -10.74
CA SER A 160 5.03 -16.82 -10.68
C SER A 160 4.06 -17.48 -11.67
N ARG A 161 3.02 -16.77 -12.13
CA ARG A 161 2.14 -17.24 -13.23
C ARG A 161 2.74 -16.99 -14.61
N ALA A 162 3.54 -15.93 -14.76
CA ALA A 162 4.33 -15.67 -15.96
C ALA A 162 5.45 -16.72 -16.15
N GLN A 163 5.94 -17.31 -15.06
CA GLN A 163 6.84 -18.47 -15.06
C GLN A 163 6.06 -19.77 -14.86
N SER A 164 5.30 -20.21 -15.89
CA SER A 164 4.75 -21.58 -15.82
C SER A 164 5.89 -22.63 -15.78
N PRO A 165 5.64 -23.78 -15.10
CA PRO A 165 6.68 -24.71 -14.71
C PRO A 165 7.26 -25.43 -15.93
N SER A 166 8.58 -25.62 -15.99
CA SER A 166 9.16 -26.62 -16.88
C SER A 166 8.54 -27.98 -16.53
N THR A 167 7.79 -28.53 -17.47
CA THR A 167 7.13 -29.83 -17.40
C THR A 167 8.06 -30.89 -16.83
N PRO A 168 7.64 -31.69 -15.82
CA PRO A 168 8.40 -32.86 -15.43
C PRO A 168 8.46 -33.82 -16.64
N LYS A 169 9.68 -34.17 -17.08
CA LYS A 169 9.87 -35.29 -18.01
C LYS A 169 9.35 -36.55 -17.34
N SER A 170 8.17 -36.99 -17.77
CA SER A 170 7.73 -38.37 -17.62
C SER A 170 8.66 -39.24 -18.45
N THR A 171 9.54 -40.00 -17.78
CA THR A 171 10.16 -41.18 -18.38
C THR A 171 9.50 -42.39 -17.73
N VAL A 172 8.40 -42.84 -18.32
CA VAL A 172 8.00 -44.25 -18.23
C VAL A 172 8.55 -44.90 -19.48
N GLU A 173 9.68 -45.58 -19.34
CA GLU A 173 10.14 -46.56 -20.31
C GLU A 173 10.36 -47.84 -19.52
N GLY A 174 9.37 -48.71 -19.55
CA GLY A 174 9.56 -50.10 -19.20
C GLY A 174 10.26 -50.78 -20.36
N ASP A 175 11.26 -51.61 -20.07
CA ASP A 175 11.53 -52.74 -20.94
C ASP A 175 11.77 -54.00 -20.11
N LYS A 176 11.18 -55.06 -20.63
CA LYS A 176 11.21 -56.43 -20.10
C LYS A 176 12.57 -57.04 -20.43
N LYS A 177 13.19 -57.67 -19.43
CA LYS A 177 13.60 -59.09 -19.50
C LYS A 177 14.06 -59.59 -18.14
#